data_AF-A0A2I1GYJ3-F1
#
_entry.id   AF-A0A2I1GYJ3-F1
#
_cell.length_a   1.000
_cell.length_b   1.000
_cell.length_c   1.000
_cell.angle_alpha   90.00
_cell.angle_beta   90.00
_cell.angle_gamma   90.00
#
_symmetry.space_group_name_H-M   'P 1'
#
loop_
_entity.id
_entity.type
_entity.pdbx_description
1 polymer ?
#
loop_
_entity_poly.entity_id
_entity_poly.type
_entity_poly.pdbx_seq_one_letter_code
_entity_poly.pdbx_strand_id
1 'polypeptide(L)'
;MAIWKNEILNSNKLNDLFMLNFMKEFDWRTTLEFISNRTTFTKKQCSSIDTKERSYRIKNLLKDLPTYETLCKRDVDVLENSTCIRCDKNEEETWDHVWICNDNEATLDEILRESISKFEEYLDKNRRSEDVTILRNHNINIVTILEERSNILIGKSRIWEMLRGVFNDRFNHLTKVKEELAIIKECWNFIYNEYKNRIWLIRYEEVARLEKLKGIQKHDLRKEKRKNQDIREEDAKEENIENKKTNKKDKKKQKKEFDKKINIVTRERLIGAVTDGINIENNWALTPKLINFSIDTH
;
A
#
# COMPACT_ATOMS: atom_id res chain seq x y z
N MET A 1 -8.29 16.12 -10.93
CA MET A 1 -7.56 14.82 -10.85
C MET A 1 -6.26 14.91 -10.04
N ALA A 2 -5.71 16.12 -9.80
CA ALA A 2 -4.48 16.32 -9.03
C ALA A 2 -4.65 16.25 -7.49
N ILE A 3 -5.82 16.64 -6.95
CA ILE A 3 -6.04 16.79 -5.50
C ILE A 3 -5.90 15.46 -4.74
N TRP A 4 -6.62 14.42 -5.17
CA TRP A 4 -6.58 13.11 -4.50
C TRP A 4 -5.23 12.40 -4.61
N LYS A 5 -4.49 12.63 -5.71
CA LYS A 5 -3.13 12.11 -5.87
C LYS A 5 -2.19 12.76 -4.85
N ASN A 6 -2.31 14.07 -4.65
CA ASN A 6 -1.50 14.81 -3.67
C ASN A 6 -1.86 14.40 -2.23
N GLU A 7 -3.14 14.18 -1.93
CA GLU A 7 -3.60 13.71 -0.61
C GLU A 7 -3.10 12.29 -0.26
N ILE A 8 -3.11 11.36 -1.23
CA ILE A 8 -2.54 10.01 -1.04
C ILE A 8 -1.05 10.08 -0.75
N LEU A 9 -0.29 10.86 -1.53
CA LEU A 9 1.18 10.96 -1.43
C LEU A 9 1.64 11.64 -0.14
N ASN A 10 0.81 12.53 0.43
CA ASN A 10 1.03 13.15 1.74
C ASN A 10 0.47 12.35 2.91
N SER A 11 -0.07 11.16 2.66
CA SER A 11 -0.48 10.26 3.74
C SER A 11 0.76 9.79 4.51
N ASN A 12 0.68 9.87 5.85
CA ASN A 12 1.71 9.32 6.74
C ASN A 12 1.92 7.81 6.51
N LYS A 13 0.96 7.11 5.90
CA LYS A 13 1.04 5.68 5.57
C LYS A 13 2.01 5.34 4.44
N LEU A 14 2.47 6.35 3.70
CA LEU A 14 3.50 6.20 2.67
C LEU A 14 4.85 6.76 3.12
N ASN A 15 4.99 7.19 4.37
CA ASN A 15 6.26 7.76 4.84
C ASN A 15 7.40 6.76 4.70
N ASP A 16 7.16 5.46 4.92
CA ASP A 16 8.17 4.42 4.67
C ASP A 16 8.67 4.38 3.22
N LEU A 17 7.80 4.63 2.24
CA LEU A 17 8.14 4.66 0.82
C LEU A 17 8.75 5.97 0.31
N PHE A 18 8.61 7.08 1.06
CA PHE A 18 9.09 8.40 0.65
C PHE A 18 10.26 8.91 1.47
N MET A 19 10.31 8.63 2.77
CA MET A 19 11.33 9.17 3.69
C MET A 19 12.74 8.74 3.34
N LEU A 20 12.91 7.58 2.70
CA LEU A 20 14.21 7.07 2.28
C LEU A 20 14.39 7.09 0.76
N ASN A 21 13.38 7.51 0.01
CA ASN A 21 13.40 7.50 -1.46
C ASN A 21 14.08 8.75 -2.05
N PHE A 22 15.07 9.30 -1.34
CA PHE A 22 15.96 10.33 -1.87
C PHE A 22 16.77 9.82 -3.08
N MET A 23 16.95 8.50 -3.17
CA MET A 23 17.70 7.83 -4.23
C MET A 23 16.89 7.61 -5.52
N LYS A 24 15.62 8.01 -5.57
CA LYS A 24 14.72 7.79 -6.73
C LYS A 24 14.62 6.30 -7.13
N GLU A 25 14.57 5.40 -6.16
CA GLU A 25 14.50 3.94 -6.36
C GLU A 25 13.19 3.47 -7.04
N PHE A 26 12.17 4.32 -7.08
CA PHE A 26 10.85 3.97 -7.62
C PHE A 26 10.48 4.79 -8.86
N ASP A 27 10.04 4.10 -9.90
CA ASP A 27 9.34 4.70 -11.04
C ASP A 27 7.89 4.97 -10.62
N TRP A 28 7.65 6.17 -10.10
CA TRP A 28 6.33 6.60 -9.67
C TRP A 28 5.33 6.72 -10.83
N ARG A 29 5.79 6.92 -12.07
CA ARG A 29 4.90 6.97 -13.23
C ARG A 29 4.30 5.60 -13.49
N THR A 30 5.15 4.58 -13.67
CA THR A 30 4.70 3.19 -13.85
C THR A 30 3.88 2.72 -12.65
N THR A 31 4.32 3.05 -11.43
CA THR A 31 3.59 2.76 -10.19
C THR A 31 2.18 3.33 -10.18
N LEU A 32 2.00 4.61 -10.53
CA LEU A 32 0.68 5.26 -10.52
C LEU A 32 -0.21 4.77 -11.67
N GLU A 33 0.36 4.45 -12.84
CA GLU A 33 -0.35 3.79 -13.94
C GLU A 33 -0.90 2.43 -13.49
N PHE A 34 -0.08 1.65 -12.79
CA PHE A 34 -0.47 0.37 -12.19
C PHE A 34 -1.58 0.53 -11.13
N ILE A 35 -1.41 1.39 -10.13
CA ILE A 35 -2.40 1.61 -9.06
C ILE A 35 -3.74 2.08 -9.62
N SER A 36 -3.70 2.92 -10.66
CA SER A 36 -4.91 3.45 -11.32
C SER A 36 -5.53 2.50 -12.35
N ASN A 37 -4.99 1.28 -12.46
CA ASN A 37 -5.41 0.24 -13.40
C ASN A 37 -5.42 0.69 -14.87
N ARG A 38 -4.50 1.58 -15.22
CA ARG A 38 -4.28 2.06 -16.60
C ARG A 38 -3.41 1.11 -17.42
N THR A 39 -2.86 0.07 -16.79
CA THR A 39 -2.14 -1.00 -17.48
C THR A 39 -3.08 -1.87 -18.32
N THR A 40 -4.35 -2.01 -17.93
CA THR A 40 -5.36 -2.80 -18.65
C THR A 40 -6.34 -1.96 -19.47
N PHE A 41 -6.53 -0.67 -19.13
CA PHE A 41 -7.52 0.19 -19.79
C PHE A 41 -6.92 1.52 -20.25
N THR A 42 -7.08 1.81 -21.55
CA THR A 42 -6.62 3.07 -22.16
C THR A 42 -7.55 4.26 -21.89
N LYS A 43 -8.81 4.00 -21.49
CA LYS A 43 -9.82 5.00 -21.15
C LYS A 43 -10.29 4.82 -19.71
N LYS A 44 -10.79 5.89 -19.08
CA LYS A 44 -11.46 5.80 -17.76
C LYS A 44 -12.68 4.88 -17.90
N GLN A 45 -12.56 3.65 -17.44
CA GLN A 45 -13.68 2.75 -17.27
C GLN A 45 -14.09 2.72 -15.80
N CYS A 46 -15.38 2.46 -15.55
CA CYS A 46 -15.98 2.43 -14.22
C CYS A 46 -16.72 1.11 -14.01
N SER A 47 -16.18 -0.01 -14.49
CA SER A 47 -16.78 -1.32 -14.22
C SER A 47 -16.64 -1.65 -12.73
N SER A 48 -17.52 -2.52 -12.23
CA SER A 48 -17.42 -3.01 -10.85
C SER A 48 -16.11 -3.76 -10.59
N ILE A 49 -15.59 -4.46 -11.61
CA ILE A 49 -14.30 -5.16 -11.57
C ILE A 49 -13.15 -4.16 -11.46
N ASP A 50 -13.10 -3.13 -12.33
CA ASP A 50 -12.08 -2.07 -12.28
C ASP A 50 -12.08 -1.35 -10.92
N THR A 51 -13.27 -1.04 -10.42
CA THR A 51 -13.44 -0.35 -9.13
C THR A 51 -12.89 -1.19 -7.97
N LYS A 52 -13.18 -2.50 -7.95
CA LYS A 52 -12.64 -3.43 -6.94
C LYS A 52 -11.13 -3.52 -7.03
N GLU A 53 -10.59 -3.63 -8.25
CA GLU A 53 -9.14 -3.76 -8.47
C GLU A 53 -8.38 -2.53 -7.99
N ARG A 54 -8.83 -1.34 -8.39
CA ARG A 54 -8.21 -0.07 -7.96
C ARG A 54 -8.33 0.13 -6.46
N SER A 55 -9.48 -0.20 -5.89
CA SER A 55 -9.70 -0.14 -4.43
C SER A 55 -8.72 -1.05 -3.70
N TYR A 56 -8.51 -2.28 -4.19
CA TYR A 56 -7.52 -3.20 -3.65
C TYR A 56 -6.11 -2.61 -3.73
N ARG A 57 -5.65 -2.20 -4.92
CA ARG A 57 -4.28 -1.66 -5.11
C ARG A 57 -4.02 -0.43 -4.26
N ILE A 58 -4.98 0.49 -4.16
CA ILE A 58 -4.86 1.69 -3.30
C ILE A 58 -4.77 1.31 -1.82
N LYS A 59 -5.66 0.41 -1.35
CA LYS A 59 -5.62 -0.04 0.05
C LYS A 59 -4.33 -0.78 0.35
N ASN A 60 -3.85 -1.60 -0.57
CA ASN A 60 -2.62 -2.35 -0.41
C ASN A 60 -1.40 -1.43 -0.34
N LEU A 61 -1.31 -0.45 -1.25
CA LEU A 61 -0.30 0.61 -1.20
C LEU A 61 -0.31 1.35 0.13
N LEU A 62 -1.48 1.60 0.72
CA LEU A 62 -1.62 2.32 1.99
C LEU A 62 -1.51 1.42 3.23
N LYS A 63 -1.29 0.11 3.08
CA LYS A 63 -1.39 -0.89 4.18
C LYS A 63 -2.73 -0.84 4.92
N ASP A 64 -3.81 -0.55 4.18
CA ASP A 64 -5.20 -0.39 4.65
C ASP A 64 -6.11 -1.56 4.28
N LEU A 65 -5.51 -2.68 3.88
CA LEU A 65 -6.24 -3.93 3.70
C LEU A 65 -6.95 -4.33 5.00
N PRO A 66 -8.12 -4.99 4.93
CA PRO A 66 -8.89 -5.39 6.11
C PRO A 66 -8.24 -6.57 6.87
N THR A 67 -7.11 -6.30 7.52
CA THR A 67 -6.49 -7.20 8.51
C THR A 67 -7.14 -7.02 9.87
N TYR A 68 -7.01 -8.00 10.77
CA TYR A 68 -7.57 -7.91 12.12
C TYR A 68 -6.97 -6.75 12.92
N GLU A 69 -5.67 -6.46 12.77
CA GLU A 69 -5.06 -5.23 13.30
C GLU A 69 -5.79 -3.97 12.81
N THR A 70 -6.07 -3.89 11.51
CA THR A 70 -6.76 -2.74 10.90
C THR A 70 -8.21 -2.63 11.35
N LEU A 71 -8.91 -3.77 11.51
CA LEU A 71 -10.30 -3.81 11.96
C LEU A 71 -10.42 -3.43 13.43
N CYS A 72 -9.54 -3.93 14.30
CA CYS A 72 -9.50 -3.55 15.72
C CYS A 72 -9.22 -2.04 15.90
N LYS A 73 -8.29 -1.46 15.11
CA LYS A 73 -8.05 -0.01 15.11
C LYS A 73 -9.27 0.83 14.68
N ARG A 74 -10.26 0.23 14.04
CA ARG A 74 -11.52 0.90 13.64
C ARG A 74 -12.59 0.85 14.73
N ASP A 75 -12.31 0.22 15.87
CA ASP A 75 -13.23 0.07 17.01
C ASP A 75 -14.47 -0.74 16.60
N VAL A 76 -14.21 -1.94 16.07
CA VAL A 76 -15.26 -2.89 15.68
C VAL A 76 -15.57 -3.76 16.90
N ASP A 77 -16.73 -3.55 17.51
CA ASP A 77 -17.11 -4.13 18.81
C ASP A 77 -17.15 -5.67 18.84
N VAL A 78 -17.27 -6.31 17.68
CA VAL A 78 -17.40 -7.77 17.55
C VAL A 78 -16.06 -8.51 17.57
N LEU A 79 -14.94 -7.81 17.43
CA LEU A 79 -13.60 -8.42 17.45
C LEU A 79 -12.94 -8.28 18.82
N GLU A 80 -12.61 -9.40 19.45
CA GLU A 80 -11.98 -9.44 20.77
C GLU A 80 -10.52 -8.98 20.75
N ASN A 81 -9.78 -9.33 19.70
CA ASN A 81 -8.36 -9.01 19.56
C ASN A 81 -7.93 -8.96 18.07
N SER A 82 -6.69 -8.56 17.83
CA SER A 82 -6.10 -8.44 16.50
C SER A 82 -5.38 -9.70 16.02
N THR A 83 -5.55 -10.86 16.67
CA THR A 83 -4.83 -12.08 16.29
C THR A 83 -5.29 -12.62 14.94
N CYS A 84 -4.39 -13.30 14.23
CA CYS A 84 -4.73 -14.00 13.01
C CYS A 84 -5.72 -15.12 13.32
N ILE A 85 -6.89 -15.06 12.69
CA ILE A 85 -7.89 -16.12 12.80
C ILE A 85 -7.51 -17.36 11.99
N ARG A 86 -6.57 -17.23 11.03
CA ARG A 86 -6.09 -18.35 10.23
C ARG A 86 -5.06 -19.15 11.02
N CYS A 87 -3.91 -18.54 11.29
CA CYS A 87 -2.85 -19.28 11.97
C CYS A 87 -3.12 -19.34 13.48
N ASP A 88 -3.19 -20.55 14.02
CA ASP A 88 -3.41 -20.83 15.45
C ASP A 88 -2.20 -20.48 16.34
N LYS A 89 -1.35 -19.53 15.91
CA LYS A 89 -0.10 -19.16 16.60
C LYS A 89 -0.23 -17.99 17.57
N ASN A 90 -1.44 -17.46 17.78
CA ASN A 90 -1.68 -16.26 18.59
C ASN A 90 -0.83 -15.04 18.15
N GLU A 91 -0.47 -14.97 16.87
CA GLU A 91 0.23 -13.83 16.29
C GLU A 91 -0.76 -12.74 15.87
N GLU A 92 -0.39 -11.46 15.97
CA GLU A 92 -1.19 -10.34 15.48
C GLU A 92 -1.25 -10.35 13.93
N GLU A 93 -2.45 -10.27 13.36
CA GLU A 93 -2.64 -10.16 11.90
C GLU A 93 -2.39 -8.73 11.42
N THR A 94 -1.11 -8.39 11.34
CA THR A 94 -0.64 -7.16 10.70
C THR A 94 -0.66 -7.28 9.18
N TRP A 95 -0.49 -6.16 8.46
CA TRP A 95 -0.31 -6.21 7.00
C TRP A 95 0.88 -7.08 6.59
N ASP A 96 1.97 -7.07 7.36
CA ASP A 96 3.14 -7.90 7.09
C ASP A 96 2.82 -9.40 7.29
N HIS A 97 2.16 -9.73 8.41
CA HIS A 97 1.81 -11.11 8.74
C HIS A 97 0.97 -11.78 7.65
N VAL A 98 0.04 -11.08 6.99
CA VAL A 98 -0.77 -11.67 5.90
C VAL A 98 0.09 -12.32 4.82
N TRP A 99 1.22 -11.71 4.45
CA TRP A 99 2.08 -12.16 3.36
C TRP A 99 3.00 -13.32 3.76
N ILE A 100 3.30 -13.47 5.04
CA ILE A 100 4.22 -14.49 5.58
C ILE A 100 3.54 -15.45 6.58
N CYS A 101 2.21 -15.43 6.62
CA CYS A 101 1.42 -16.27 7.51
C CYS A 101 1.76 -17.74 7.24
N ASN A 102 1.92 -18.51 8.31
CA ASN A 102 2.33 -19.91 8.22
C ASN A 102 1.28 -20.82 7.57
N ASP A 103 0.04 -20.34 7.48
CA ASP A 103 -1.07 -21.03 6.81
C ASP A 103 -1.15 -20.71 5.31
N ASN A 104 -0.21 -19.92 4.78
CA ASN A 104 -0.10 -19.73 3.35
C ASN A 104 0.49 -21.00 2.71
N GLU A 105 -0.08 -21.43 1.59
CA GLU A 105 0.34 -22.66 0.88
C GLU A 105 1.77 -22.61 0.33
N ALA A 106 2.28 -21.39 0.11
CA ALA A 106 3.60 -21.16 -0.44
C ALA A 106 4.22 -19.90 0.17
N THR A 107 5.54 -19.90 0.26
CA THR A 107 6.37 -18.75 0.63
C THR A 107 6.43 -17.73 -0.52
N LEU A 108 6.91 -16.52 -0.19
CA LEU A 108 7.04 -15.48 -1.21
C LEU A 108 8.02 -15.87 -2.32
N ASP A 109 9.14 -16.51 -1.96
CA ASP A 109 10.18 -16.91 -2.91
C ASP A 109 9.72 -18.07 -3.82
N GLU A 110 8.96 -19.03 -3.30
CA GLU A 110 8.33 -20.08 -4.10
C GLU A 110 7.34 -19.49 -5.12
N ILE A 111 6.48 -18.57 -4.67
CA ILE A 111 5.54 -17.89 -5.57
C ILE A 111 6.30 -17.14 -6.67
N LEU A 112 7.35 -16.39 -6.34
CA LEU A 112 8.16 -15.67 -7.32
C LEU A 112 8.71 -16.61 -8.40
N ARG A 113 9.36 -17.70 -8.00
CA ARG A 113 10.02 -18.65 -8.92
C ARG A 113 9.00 -19.36 -9.80
N GLU A 114 7.90 -19.83 -9.21
CA GLU A 114 6.81 -20.47 -9.97
C GLU A 114 6.11 -19.49 -10.91
N SER A 115 5.99 -18.21 -10.53
CA SER A 115 5.38 -17.17 -11.37
C SER A 115 6.15 -16.95 -12.66
N ILE A 116 7.48 -17.05 -12.65
CA ILE A 116 8.30 -16.96 -13.87
C ILE A 116 7.94 -18.10 -14.82
N SER A 117 7.94 -19.35 -14.33
CA SER A 117 7.60 -20.52 -15.14
C SER A 117 6.17 -20.46 -15.69
N LYS A 118 5.19 -20.06 -14.86
CA LYS A 118 3.79 -19.89 -15.29
C LYS A 118 3.63 -18.78 -16.32
N PHE A 119 4.40 -17.70 -16.21
CA PHE A 119 4.36 -16.62 -17.18
C PHE A 119 4.97 -17.07 -18.52
N GLU A 120 6.05 -17.85 -18.48
CA GLU A 120 6.63 -18.47 -19.68
C GLU A 120 5.62 -19.39 -20.38
N GLU A 121 4.96 -20.29 -19.64
CA GLU A 121 3.90 -21.13 -20.18
C GLU A 121 2.73 -20.33 -20.77
N TYR A 122 2.39 -19.20 -20.14
CA TYR A 122 1.36 -18.30 -20.66
C TYR A 122 1.79 -17.72 -22.01
N LEU A 123 3.03 -17.26 -22.15
CA LEU A 123 3.54 -16.75 -23.43
C LEU A 123 3.56 -17.85 -24.51
N ASP A 124 3.99 -19.06 -24.17
CA ASP A 124 4.00 -20.21 -25.08
C ASP A 124 2.58 -20.57 -25.56
N LYS A 125 1.62 -20.67 -24.64
CA LYS A 125 0.19 -20.95 -24.97
C LYS A 125 -0.41 -19.89 -25.89
N ASN A 126 0.09 -18.65 -25.81
CA ASN A 126 -0.33 -17.55 -26.66
C ASN A 126 0.55 -17.37 -27.92
N ARG A 127 1.44 -18.31 -28.23
CA ARG A 127 2.34 -18.30 -29.40
C ARG A 127 3.26 -17.07 -29.47
N ARG A 128 3.72 -16.58 -28.32
CA ARG A 128 4.62 -15.41 -28.18
C ARG A 128 6.07 -15.85 -27.99
N SER A 129 6.63 -16.59 -28.95
CA SER A 129 7.98 -17.21 -28.83
C SER A 129 9.13 -16.21 -28.73
N GLU A 130 9.02 -15.05 -29.37
CA GLU A 130 9.98 -13.95 -29.23
C GLU A 130 10.00 -13.43 -27.78
N ASP A 131 8.82 -13.26 -27.18
CA ASP A 131 8.68 -12.78 -25.80
C ASP A 131 9.18 -13.80 -24.77
N VAL A 132 9.06 -15.10 -25.06
CA VAL A 132 9.68 -16.16 -24.24
C VAL A 132 11.20 -16.03 -24.24
N THR A 133 11.79 -15.73 -25.39
CA THR A 133 13.24 -15.52 -25.49
C THR A 133 13.68 -14.29 -24.68
N ILE A 134 12.91 -13.19 -24.79
CA ILE A 134 13.12 -11.99 -23.99
C ILE A 134 13.02 -12.30 -22.48
N LEU A 135 11.97 -13.02 -22.06
CA LEU A 135 11.79 -13.41 -20.66
C LEU A 135 12.99 -14.23 -20.15
N ARG A 136 13.42 -15.24 -20.91
CA ARG A 136 14.56 -16.10 -20.53
C ARG A 136 15.87 -15.32 -20.43
N ASN A 137 16.06 -14.28 -21.23
CA ASN A 137 17.25 -13.41 -21.14
C ASN A 137 17.25 -12.54 -19.88
N HIS A 138 16.08 -12.22 -19.34
CA HIS A 138 15.92 -11.28 -18.21
C HIS A 138 15.49 -11.96 -16.89
N ASN A 139 15.06 -13.22 -16.89
CA ASN A 139 14.44 -13.87 -15.73
C ASN A 139 15.35 -13.90 -14.49
N ILE A 140 16.64 -14.24 -14.64
CA ILE A 140 17.61 -14.24 -13.55
C ILE A 140 17.75 -12.84 -12.97
N ASN A 141 17.83 -11.82 -13.81
CA ASN A 141 17.94 -10.43 -13.36
C ASN A 141 16.66 -9.96 -12.65
N ILE A 142 15.48 -10.35 -13.14
CA ILE A 142 14.19 -10.03 -12.51
C ILE A 142 14.12 -10.63 -11.10
N VAL A 143 14.43 -11.93 -10.97
CA VAL A 143 14.43 -12.63 -9.68
C VAL A 143 15.46 -12.03 -8.74
N THR A 144 16.68 -11.80 -9.23
CA THR A 144 17.77 -11.21 -8.44
C THR A 144 17.38 -9.84 -7.89
N ILE A 145 16.81 -8.95 -8.73
CA ILE A 145 16.34 -7.64 -8.26
C ILE A 145 15.31 -7.82 -7.14
N LEU A 146 14.35 -8.73 -7.26
CA LEU A 146 13.29 -8.90 -6.26
C LEU A 146 13.80 -9.48 -4.94
N GLU A 147 14.70 -10.45 -4.99
CA GLU A 147 15.27 -11.10 -3.79
C GLU A 147 16.25 -10.20 -3.03
N GLU A 148 16.90 -9.26 -3.70
CA GLU A 148 17.81 -8.30 -3.07
C GLU A 148 17.14 -7.44 -1.99
N ARG A 149 17.95 -7.01 -0.99
CA ARG A 149 17.51 -6.10 0.08
C ARG A 149 17.03 -4.77 -0.50
N SER A 150 15.86 -4.32 -0.04
CA SER A 150 15.32 -3.01 -0.36
C SER A 150 16.14 -1.91 0.30
N ASN A 151 16.46 -0.88 -0.47
CA ASN A 151 17.10 0.34 0.04
C ASN A 151 16.10 1.26 0.75
N ILE A 152 14.79 1.04 0.56
CA ILE A 152 13.71 1.88 1.06
C ILE A 152 12.99 1.23 2.25
N LEU A 153 12.66 -0.06 2.11
CA LEU A 153 12.00 -0.86 3.14
C LEU A 153 13.07 -1.61 3.95
N ILE A 154 13.60 -0.95 4.98
CA ILE A 154 14.67 -1.49 5.83
C ILE A 154 14.29 -2.88 6.37
N GLY A 155 15.20 -3.85 6.24
CA GLY A 155 15.01 -5.22 6.71
C GLY A 155 14.17 -6.11 5.78
N LYS A 156 13.74 -5.58 4.63
CA LYS A 156 12.90 -6.30 3.65
C LYS A 156 13.61 -6.46 2.31
N SER A 157 13.23 -7.46 1.53
CA SER A 157 13.61 -7.58 0.12
C SER A 157 12.75 -6.69 -0.78
N ARG A 158 13.13 -6.53 -2.05
CA ARG A 158 12.35 -5.78 -3.05
C ARG A 158 11.04 -6.47 -3.43
N ILE A 159 10.86 -7.76 -3.12
CA ILE A 159 9.54 -8.42 -3.15
C ILE A 159 8.51 -7.59 -2.37
N TRP A 160 8.89 -7.01 -1.22
CA TRP A 160 7.97 -6.20 -0.42
C TRP A 160 7.59 -4.86 -1.07
N GLU A 161 8.45 -4.31 -1.93
CA GLU A 161 8.11 -3.15 -2.76
C GLU A 161 7.04 -3.53 -3.78
N MET A 162 7.21 -4.68 -4.43
CA MET A 162 6.23 -5.27 -5.34
C MET A 162 4.91 -5.58 -4.61
N LEU A 163 4.94 -6.20 -3.43
CA LEU A 163 3.74 -6.46 -2.62
C LEU A 163 2.99 -5.18 -2.27
N ARG A 164 3.66 -4.03 -2.11
CA ARG A 164 3.01 -2.72 -1.94
C ARG A 164 2.42 -2.14 -3.24
N GLY A 165 2.73 -2.75 -4.39
CA GLY A 165 2.32 -2.29 -5.72
C GLY A 165 3.20 -1.14 -6.24
N VAL A 166 4.46 -1.06 -5.80
CA VAL A 166 5.41 -0.02 -6.22
C VAL A 166 6.44 -0.61 -7.18
N PHE A 167 6.66 0.05 -8.31
CA PHE A 167 7.58 -0.39 -9.35
C PHE A 167 8.98 0.16 -9.11
N ASN A 168 9.96 -0.72 -8.94
CA ASN A 168 11.36 -0.35 -8.74
C ASN A 168 12.00 0.11 -10.07
N ASP A 169 12.72 1.24 -10.07
CA ASP A 169 13.29 1.83 -11.28
C ASP A 169 14.41 0.96 -11.88
N ARG A 170 15.03 0.05 -11.11
CA ARG A 170 16.05 -0.88 -11.62
C ARG A 170 15.55 -1.76 -12.75
N PHE A 171 14.26 -2.07 -12.81
CA PHE A 171 13.70 -2.80 -13.95
C PHE A 171 13.81 -2.00 -15.26
N ASN A 172 13.69 -0.66 -15.20
CA ASN A 172 13.87 0.21 -16.37
C ASN A 172 15.34 0.27 -16.83
N HIS A 173 16.28 -0.20 -16.02
CA HIS A 173 17.71 -0.23 -16.37
C HIS A 173 18.18 -1.58 -16.91
N LEU A 174 17.33 -2.62 -16.92
CA LEU A 174 17.67 -3.93 -17.47
C LEU A 174 17.89 -3.89 -18.99
N THR A 175 17.20 -2.99 -19.69
CA THR A 175 17.26 -2.89 -21.15
C THR A 175 16.87 -1.50 -21.62
N LYS A 176 17.43 -1.08 -22.75
CA LYS A 176 17.02 0.14 -23.47
C LYS A 176 15.99 -0.15 -24.57
N VAL A 177 15.77 -1.43 -24.88
CA VAL A 177 14.83 -1.88 -25.90
C VAL A 177 13.42 -1.81 -25.34
N LYS A 178 12.54 -1.07 -26.03
CA LYS A 178 11.20 -0.76 -25.53
C LYS A 178 10.32 -2.01 -25.46
N GLU A 179 10.45 -2.87 -26.44
CA GLU A 179 9.74 -4.14 -26.58
C GLU A 179 10.11 -5.07 -25.43
N GLU A 180 11.40 -5.22 -25.13
CA GLU A 180 11.86 -6.01 -23.99
C GLU A 180 11.36 -5.46 -22.65
N LEU A 181 11.43 -4.14 -22.47
CA LEU A 181 10.94 -3.49 -21.26
C LEU A 181 9.43 -3.70 -21.07
N ALA A 182 8.66 -3.79 -22.16
CA ALA A 182 7.23 -4.10 -22.10
C ALA A 182 7.00 -5.51 -21.54
N ILE A 183 7.78 -6.51 -21.96
CA ILE A 183 7.70 -7.89 -21.44
C ILE A 183 8.11 -7.95 -19.98
N ILE A 184 9.15 -7.22 -19.57
CA ILE A 184 9.56 -7.12 -18.15
C ILE A 184 8.42 -6.54 -17.31
N LYS A 185 7.74 -5.48 -17.77
CA LYS A 185 6.58 -4.89 -17.07
C LYS A 185 5.38 -5.83 -17.04
N GLU A 186 5.15 -6.60 -18.11
CA GLU A 186 4.11 -7.63 -18.15
C GLU A 186 4.38 -8.74 -17.14
N CYS A 187 5.62 -9.24 -17.09
CA CYS A 187 6.08 -10.22 -16.11
C CYS A 187 5.91 -9.70 -14.68
N TRP A 188 6.32 -8.46 -14.40
CA TRP A 188 6.15 -7.82 -13.08
C TRP A 188 4.67 -7.79 -12.66
N ASN A 189 3.77 -7.41 -13.57
CA ASN A 189 2.32 -7.42 -13.32
C ASN A 189 1.78 -8.84 -13.06
N PHE A 190 2.29 -9.83 -13.79
CA PHE A 190 1.93 -11.23 -13.63
C PHE A 190 2.31 -11.73 -12.23
N ILE A 191 3.56 -11.52 -11.80
CA ILE A 191 4.05 -11.92 -10.47
C ILE A 191 3.23 -11.23 -9.36
N TYR A 192 2.95 -9.93 -9.49
CA TYR A 192 2.10 -9.23 -8.52
C TYR A 192 0.72 -9.89 -8.38
N ASN A 193 0.12 -10.28 -9.50
CA ASN A 193 -1.18 -10.94 -9.50
C ASN A 193 -1.11 -12.34 -8.88
N GLU A 194 -0.03 -13.09 -9.09
CA GLU A 194 0.17 -14.38 -8.42
C GLU A 194 0.21 -14.23 -6.90
N TYR A 195 0.93 -13.25 -6.35
CA TYR A 195 0.91 -12.97 -4.90
C TYR A 195 -0.50 -12.64 -4.40
N LYS A 196 -1.19 -11.76 -5.11
CA LYS A 196 -2.56 -11.39 -4.76
C LYS A 196 -3.49 -12.62 -4.79
N ASN A 197 -3.40 -13.45 -5.82
CA ASN A 197 -4.32 -14.57 -6.02
C ASN A 197 -4.05 -15.70 -5.02
N ARG A 198 -2.77 -16.04 -4.81
CA ARG A 198 -2.37 -17.19 -3.98
C ARG A 198 -2.33 -16.89 -2.48
N ILE A 199 -2.14 -15.62 -2.10
CA ILE A 199 -2.12 -15.23 -0.69
C ILE A 199 -3.35 -14.40 -0.35
N TRP A 200 -3.50 -13.22 -0.95
CA TRP A 200 -4.52 -12.27 -0.50
C TRP A 200 -5.96 -12.78 -0.72
N LEU A 201 -6.27 -13.35 -1.89
CA LEU A 201 -7.60 -13.87 -2.19
C LEU A 201 -7.92 -15.11 -1.36
N ILE A 202 -6.98 -16.06 -1.25
CA ILE A 202 -7.12 -17.25 -0.39
C ILE A 202 -7.37 -16.84 1.06
N ARG A 203 -6.56 -15.91 1.60
CA ARG A 203 -6.77 -15.33 2.94
C ARG A 203 -8.15 -14.71 3.05
N TYR A 204 -8.57 -13.91 2.07
CA TYR A 204 -9.85 -13.21 2.10
C TYR A 204 -11.04 -14.17 2.15
N GLU A 205 -11.01 -15.24 1.36
CA GLU A 205 -12.05 -16.27 1.33
C GLU A 205 -12.07 -17.08 2.64
N GLU A 206 -10.90 -17.48 3.13
CA GLU A 206 -10.78 -18.29 4.34
C GLU A 206 -11.21 -17.51 5.60
N VAL A 207 -10.78 -16.25 5.73
CA VAL A 207 -11.23 -15.40 6.83
C VAL A 207 -12.74 -15.20 6.80
N ALA A 208 -13.33 -14.99 5.61
CA ALA A 208 -14.78 -14.86 5.49
C ALA A 208 -15.52 -16.16 5.90
N ARG A 209 -14.94 -17.33 5.62
CA ARG A 209 -15.46 -18.64 6.07
C ARG A 209 -15.41 -18.77 7.59
N LEU A 210 -14.27 -18.43 8.20
CA LEU A 210 -14.06 -18.51 9.65
C LEU A 210 -14.92 -17.50 10.42
N GLU A 211 -15.06 -16.28 9.93
CA GLU A 211 -15.96 -15.26 10.49
C GLU A 211 -17.41 -15.74 10.50
N LYS A 212 -17.87 -16.35 9.39
CA LYS A 212 -19.22 -16.92 9.29
C LYS A 212 -19.44 -18.05 10.31
N LEU A 213 -18.44 -18.90 10.54
CA LEU A 213 -18.51 -19.95 11.57
C LEU A 213 -18.61 -19.40 12.99
N LYS A 214 -17.99 -18.23 13.25
CA LYS A 214 -18.11 -17.48 14.50
C LYS A 214 -19.38 -16.62 14.59
N GLY A 215 -20.26 -16.67 13.58
CA GLY A 215 -21.48 -15.86 13.52
C GLY A 215 -21.27 -14.38 13.18
N ILE A 216 -20.05 -13.99 12.78
CA ILE A 216 -19.72 -12.61 12.42
C ILE A 216 -20.15 -12.35 10.98
N GLN A 217 -20.95 -11.31 10.76
CA GLN A 217 -21.39 -10.88 9.45
C GLN A 217 -20.65 -9.63 8.98
N LYS A 218 -20.67 -9.38 7.66
CA LYS A 218 -20.01 -8.21 7.07
C LYS A 218 -20.52 -6.87 7.57
N HIS A 219 -21.75 -6.81 8.08
CA HIS A 219 -22.32 -5.57 8.61
C HIS A 219 -21.77 -5.26 10.00
N ASP A 220 -21.45 -6.28 10.79
CA ASP A 220 -20.80 -6.16 12.11
C ASP A 220 -19.40 -5.56 11.99
N LEU A 221 -18.68 -5.91 10.91
CA LEU A 221 -17.34 -5.40 10.62
C LEU A 221 -17.32 -3.97 10.03
N ARG A 222 -18.49 -3.37 9.79
CA ARG A 222 -18.58 -1.96 9.41
C ARG A 222 -18.57 -1.16 10.69
N LYS A 223 -17.79 -0.08 10.71
CA LYS A 223 -17.87 0.91 11.77
C LYS A 223 -19.33 1.36 11.90
N GLU A 224 -19.96 1.10 13.05
CA GLU A 224 -21.24 1.74 13.36
C GLU A 224 -21.02 3.25 13.21
N LYS A 225 -21.84 3.91 12.39
CA LYS A 225 -22.00 5.36 12.54
C LYS A 225 -22.55 5.54 13.94
N ARG A 226 -21.68 5.76 14.93
CA ARG A 226 -22.11 6.11 16.29
C ARG A 226 -23.23 7.11 16.15
N LYS A 227 -24.39 6.76 16.70
CA LYS A 227 -25.48 7.68 17.00
C LYS A 227 -24.85 8.91 17.66
N ASN A 228 -24.67 9.99 16.91
CA ASN A 228 -24.31 11.31 17.44
C ASN A 228 -25.59 12.06 17.85
N GLN A 229 -26.54 11.29 18.39
CA GLN A 229 -27.86 11.66 18.84
C GLN A 229 -28.02 10.71 20.04
N ASP A 230 -28.25 11.25 21.23
CA ASP A 230 -28.28 10.53 22.53
C ASP A 230 -26.96 10.57 23.36
N ILE A 231 -26.20 11.67 23.28
CA ILE A 231 -25.48 12.19 24.47
C ILE A 231 -25.91 13.65 24.70
N ARG A 232 -27.21 13.83 24.86
CA ARG A 232 -27.81 14.91 25.64
C ARG A 232 -28.76 14.19 26.58
N GLU A 233 -28.76 14.58 27.85
CA GLU A 233 -29.61 13.99 28.90
C GLU A 233 -29.05 12.70 29.52
N GLU A 234 -27.89 12.77 30.18
CA GLU A 234 -27.69 11.99 31.42
C GLU A 234 -26.50 12.42 32.30
N ASP A 235 -25.82 13.54 32.03
CA ASP A 235 -24.77 14.09 32.93
C ASP A 235 -25.29 15.27 33.77
N ALA A 236 -26.51 15.18 34.28
CA ALA A 236 -27.01 16.04 35.34
C ALA A 236 -26.94 15.29 36.68
N LYS A 237 -25.72 15.19 37.23
CA LYS A 237 -25.38 15.15 38.67
C LYS A 237 -23.86 14.90 38.85
N GLU A 238 -23.16 15.97 39.26
CA GLU A 238 -22.01 16.04 40.21
C GLU A 238 -20.93 14.93 40.17
N GLU A 239 -19.60 15.15 40.06
CA GLU A 239 -18.73 16.27 40.42
C GLU A 239 -17.34 16.12 39.74
N ASN A 240 -16.79 17.25 39.27
CA ASN A 240 -15.38 17.64 39.05
C ASN A 240 -14.30 16.65 38.51
N ILE A 241 -14.08 16.66 37.18
CA ILE A 241 -12.83 16.26 36.51
C ILE A 241 -12.39 17.38 35.55
N GLU A 242 -11.73 18.43 36.07
CA GLU A 242 -11.35 19.59 35.24
C GLU A 242 -9.98 19.46 34.56
N ASN A 243 -9.09 18.57 35.02
CA ASN A 243 -7.68 18.58 34.56
C ASN A 243 -7.30 17.61 33.41
N LYS A 244 -8.21 16.77 32.90
CA LYS A 244 -7.90 15.82 31.80
C LYS A 244 -8.39 16.25 30.40
N LYS A 245 -9.31 17.21 30.28
CA LYS A 245 -9.92 17.62 29.00
C LYS A 245 -9.07 18.64 28.21
N THR A 246 -8.28 19.46 28.89
CA THR A 246 -7.40 20.50 28.29
C THR A 246 -6.25 19.86 27.51
N ASN A 247 -5.51 18.93 28.12
CA ASN A 247 -4.33 18.29 27.52
C ASN A 247 -4.62 17.50 26.21
N LYS A 248 -5.80 16.88 26.09
CA LYS A 248 -6.23 16.17 24.87
C LYS A 248 -6.69 17.14 23.76
N LYS A 249 -7.32 18.27 24.11
CA LYS A 249 -7.70 19.31 23.14
C LYS A 249 -6.47 20.01 22.60
N ASP A 250 -5.48 20.28 23.45
CA ASP A 250 -4.25 20.98 23.06
C ASP A 250 -3.37 20.14 22.13
N LYS A 251 -3.16 18.85 22.41
CA LYS A 251 -2.46 17.94 21.47
C LYS A 251 -3.16 17.82 20.11
N LYS A 252 -4.49 17.81 20.10
CA LYS A 252 -5.29 17.71 18.85
C LYS A 252 -5.30 19.03 18.07
N LYS A 253 -5.21 20.16 18.76
CA LYS A 253 -5.07 21.51 18.17
C LYS A 253 -3.67 21.70 17.59
N GLN A 254 -2.62 21.32 18.33
CA GLN A 254 -1.23 21.33 17.86
C GLN A 254 -1.02 20.44 16.63
N LYS A 255 -1.59 19.23 16.62
CA LYS A 255 -1.54 18.35 15.43
C LYS A 255 -2.22 18.97 14.21
N LYS A 256 -3.42 19.54 14.38
CA LYS A 256 -4.13 20.24 13.29
C LYS A 256 -3.39 21.48 12.80
N GLU A 257 -2.70 22.19 13.68
CA GLU A 257 -1.94 23.38 13.35
C GLU A 257 -0.62 23.04 12.65
N PHE A 258 0.03 21.95 13.06
CA PHE A 258 1.17 21.35 12.37
C PHE A 258 0.80 20.89 10.96
N ASP A 259 -0.30 20.14 10.80
CA ASP A 259 -0.79 19.69 9.49
C ASP A 259 -1.13 20.88 8.57
N LYS A 260 -1.68 21.97 9.14
CA LYS A 260 -1.93 23.22 8.39
C LYS A 260 -0.64 23.92 7.99
N LYS A 261 0.36 24.01 8.87
CA LYS A 261 1.68 24.60 8.56
C LYS A 261 2.40 23.82 7.47
N ILE A 262 2.36 22.49 7.51
CA ILE A 262 2.89 21.64 6.43
C ILE A 262 2.19 21.94 5.11
N ASN A 263 0.85 21.98 5.08
CA ASN A 263 0.11 22.27 3.85
C ASN A 263 0.41 23.65 3.26
N ILE A 264 0.58 24.67 4.10
CA ILE A 264 0.89 26.03 3.66
C ILE A 264 2.31 26.09 3.06
N VAL A 265 3.30 25.57 3.77
CA VAL A 265 4.71 25.59 3.32
C VAL A 265 4.91 24.78 2.04
N THR A 266 4.20 23.64 1.90
CA THR A 266 4.27 22.81 0.70
C THR A 266 3.60 23.50 -0.50
N ARG A 267 2.50 24.21 -0.26
CA ARG A 267 1.80 25.00 -1.28
C ARG A 267 2.63 26.21 -1.74
N GLU A 268 3.24 26.94 -0.82
CA GLU A 268 4.10 28.10 -1.14
C GLU A 268 5.35 27.68 -1.94
N ARG A 269 5.95 26.54 -1.61
CA ARG A 269 7.10 26.00 -2.36
C ARG A 269 6.75 25.50 -3.75
N LEU A 270 5.56 24.91 -3.92
CA LEU A 270 5.04 24.54 -5.25
C LEU A 270 4.74 25.78 -6.10
N ILE A 271 4.25 26.86 -5.49
CA ILE A 271 4.06 28.15 -6.17
C ILE A 271 5.43 28.71 -6.59
N GLY A 272 6.43 28.68 -5.71
CA GLY A 272 7.81 29.10 -6.00
C GLY A 272 8.44 28.35 -7.20
N ALA A 273 8.34 27.02 -7.21
CA ALA A 273 8.89 26.21 -8.31
C ALA A 273 8.20 26.51 -9.67
N VAL A 274 6.92 26.89 -9.66
CA VAL A 274 6.17 27.30 -10.85
C VAL A 274 6.54 28.72 -11.29
N THR A 275 6.73 29.64 -10.35
CA THR A 275 7.16 31.02 -10.65
C THR A 275 8.60 31.08 -11.17
N ASP A 276 9.44 30.11 -10.77
CA ASP A 276 10.84 30.00 -11.21
C ASP A 276 11.01 29.22 -12.53
N GLY A 277 9.90 28.88 -13.21
CA GLY A 277 9.94 28.25 -14.54
C GLY A 277 10.36 26.77 -14.55
N ILE A 278 10.37 26.11 -13.39
CA ILE A 278 10.76 24.69 -13.27
C ILE A 278 9.56 23.81 -13.66
N ASN A 279 9.71 23.00 -14.71
CA ASN A 279 8.66 22.05 -15.13
C ASN A 279 8.43 20.98 -14.06
N ILE A 280 7.28 21.05 -13.39
CA ILE A 280 6.90 20.18 -12.27
C ILE A 280 6.84 18.70 -12.71
N GLU A 281 6.59 18.39 -13.99
CA GLU A 281 6.48 17.00 -14.48
C GLU A 281 7.74 16.15 -14.22
N ASN A 282 8.93 16.76 -14.13
CA ASN A 282 10.20 16.04 -14.12
C ASN A 282 10.95 16.02 -12.78
N ASN A 283 10.47 16.71 -11.74
CA ASN A 283 11.23 16.93 -10.49
C ASN A 283 10.55 16.46 -9.19
N TRP A 284 9.47 15.68 -9.27
CA TRP A 284 8.71 15.19 -8.11
C TRP A 284 9.55 14.46 -7.05
N ALA A 285 10.60 13.76 -7.47
CA ALA A 285 11.47 12.97 -6.60
C ALA A 285 12.48 13.80 -5.77
N LEU A 286 12.51 15.12 -5.94
CA LEU A 286 13.42 16.02 -5.22
C LEU A 286 12.75 16.77 -4.06
N THR A 287 11.45 16.59 -3.82
CA THR A 287 10.74 17.30 -2.73
C THR A 287 11.06 16.65 -1.39
N PRO A 288 11.90 17.25 -0.52
CA PRO A 288 12.22 16.65 0.77
C PRO A 288 11.03 16.85 1.72
N LYS A 289 10.58 15.78 2.39
CA LYS A 289 9.68 15.91 3.53
C LYS A 289 10.45 16.55 4.69
N LEU A 290 9.84 17.52 5.38
CA LEU A 290 10.47 18.18 6.54
C LEU A 290 10.77 17.14 7.63
N ILE A 291 12.04 17.01 7.99
CA ILE A 291 12.51 16.19 9.12
C ILE A 291 12.31 16.99 10.40
N ASN A 292 11.71 16.38 11.42
CA ASN A 292 11.61 16.98 12.75
C ASN A 292 12.90 16.67 13.53
N PHE A 293 13.73 17.67 13.80
CA PHE A 293 14.70 17.58 14.89
C PHE A 293 13.95 17.86 16.19
N SER A 294 13.64 16.82 16.95
CA SER A 294 13.34 16.99 18.37
C SER A 294 14.66 17.28 19.06
N ILE A 295 14.96 18.56 19.30
CA ILE A 295 16.00 18.94 20.25
C ILE A 295 15.39 18.74 21.63
N ASP A 296 15.62 17.58 22.22
CA ASP A 296 15.45 17.39 23.65
C ASP A 296 16.53 18.23 24.34
N THR A 297 16.12 19.38 24.85
CA THR A 297 16.93 20.19 25.77
C THR A 297 16.64 19.65 27.17
N HIS A 298 17.65 19.02 27.77
CA HIS A 298 17.75 18.84 29.21
C HIS A 298 17.98 20.18 29.91
#